data_AF-A0AAQ4ETR7-F1
#
_entry.id   AF-A0AAQ4ETR7-F1
#
_cell.length_a   1.000
_cell.length_b   1.000
_cell.length_c   1.000
_cell.angle_alpha   90.00
_cell.angle_beta   90.00
_cell.angle_gamma   90.00
#
_symmetry.space_group_name_H-M   'P 1'
#
loop_
_entity.id
_entity.type
_entity.pdbx_description
1 polymer ?
#
loop_
_entity_poly.entity_id
_entity_poly.type
_entity_poly.pdbx_seq_one_letter_code
_entity_poly.pdbx_strand_id
1 'polypeptide(L)' 'MAGTKRTTTLVCVVACCLLAAQQAACRRVHRCFLARKLREAGFDRYNILHFLCVANMVSKFNMTMQVKREGGQRTVGIFQ' A
#
# COMPACT_ATOMS: atom_id res chain seq x y z
N MET A 1 37.62 13.01 -25.11
CA MET A 1 37.09 11.85 -24.36
C MET A 1 36.13 12.31 -23.25
N ALA A 2 34.97 12.90 -23.59
CA ALA A 2 34.05 13.50 -22.61
C ALA A 2 32.60 12.95 -22.68
N GLY A 3 32.30 12.10 -23.67
CA GLY A 3 30.94 11.57 -23.90
C GLY A 3 30.54 10.45 -22.95
N THR A 4 31.47 9.58 -22.56
CA THR A 4 31.16 8.34 -21.80
C THR A 4 30.71 8.62 -20.36
N LYS A 5 31.19 9.70 -19.73
CA LYS A 5 30.85 10.02 -18.33
C LYS A 5 29.40 10.45 -18.15
N ARG A 6 28.82 11.17 -19.11
CA ARG A 6 27.44 11.69 -19.05
C ARG A 6 26.40 10.58 -19.22
N THR A 7 26.69 9.61 -20.08
CA THR A 7 25.80 8.45 -20.32
C THR A 7 25.70 7.58 -19.08
N THR A 8 26.80 7.33 -18.38
CA THR A 8 26.80 6.54 -17.14
C THR A 8 26.02 7.22 -16.01
N THR A 9 26.12 8.55 -15.88
CA THR A 9 25.36 9.28 -14.83
C THR A 9 23.85 9.21 -15.08
N LEU A 10 23.44 9.40 -16.34
CA LEU A 10 22.03 9.30 -16.74
C LEU A 10 21.47 7.90 -16.50
N VAL A 11 22.22 6.85 -16.85
CA VAL A 11 21.81 5.46 -16.61
C VAL A 11 21.66 5.18 -15.11
N CYS A 12 22.59 5.66 -14.27
CA CYS A 12 22.50 5.49 -12.82
C CYS A 12 21.28 6.21 -12.23
N VAL A 13 21.00 7.44 -12.66
CA VAL A 13 19.82 8.20 -12.17
C VAL A 13 18.52 7.51 -12.57
N VAL A 14 18.40 7.09 -13.84
CA VAL A 14 17.20 6.39 -14.33
C VAL A 14 17.02 5.03 -13.63
N ALA A 15 18.09 4.27 -13.42
CA ALA A 15 18.04 3.01 -12.67
C ALA A 15 17.61 3.22 -11.21
N CYS A 16 18.19 4.21 -10.52
CA CYS A 16 17.80 4.54 -9.14
C CYS A 16 16.32 4.98 -9.04
N CYS A 17 15.81 5.74 -10.01
CA CYS A 17 14.39 6.12 -10.04
C CYS A 17 13.45 4.91 -10.24
N LEU A 18 13.84 3.94 -11.08
CA LEU A 18 13.06 2.72 -11.30
C LEU A 18 13.02 1.82 -10.04
N LEU A 19 14.14 1.73 -9.32
CA LEU A 19 14.25 1.02 -8.04
C LEU A 19 13.40 1.67 -6.94
N ALA A 20 13.37 3.01 -6.87
CA ALA A 20 12.52 3.74 -5.92
C ALA A 20 11.02 3.56 -6.24
N ALA A 21 10.64 3.51 -7.52
CA ALA A 21 9.25 3.33 -7.94
C ALA A 21 8.69 1.92 -7.59
N GLN A 22 9.54 0.90 -7.50
CA GLN A 22 9.12 -0.46 -7.11
C GLN A 22 8.76 -0.58 -5.62
N GLN A 23 9.05 0.41 -4.78
CA GLN A 23 8.67 0.40 -3.37
C GLN A 23 7.20 0.77 -3.10
N ALA A 24 6.36 0.89 -4.13
CA ALA A 24 4.90 0.68 -4.00
C ALA A 24 4.56 -0.80 -3.69
N ALA A 25 5.43 -1.45 -2.91
CA ALA A 25 5.34 -2.81 -2.46
C ALA A 25 4.12 -2.95 -1.56
N CYS A 26 3.19 -3.78 -2.01
CA CYS A 26 2.04 -4.31 -1.30
C CYS A 26 2.16 -4.18 0.24
N ARG A 27 1.60 -3.12 0.83
CA ARG A 27 1.79 -2.84 2.27
C ARG A 27 0.72 -3.57 3.07
N ARG A 28 0.96 -4.85 3.35
CA ARG A 28 0.14 -5.63 4.29
C ARG A 28 0.48 -5.29 5.72
N VAL A 29 -0.53 -5.19 6.58
CA VAL A 29 -0.36 -4.93 8.02
C VAL A 29 -0.84 -6.10 8.85
N HIS A 30 -0.29 -6.24 10.05
CA HIS A 30 -0.72 -7.26 11.00
C HIS A 30 -2.07 -6.89 11.63
N ARG A 31 -2.89 -7.88 11.97
CA ARG A 31 -4.20 -7.70 12.63
C ARG A 31 -4.11 -6.81 13.86
N CYS A 32 -3.15 -7.07 14.75
CA CYS A 32 -2.99 -6.31 16.00
C CYS A 32 -2.54 -4.86 15.75
N PHE A 33 -1.80 -4.60 14.66
CA PHE A 33 -1.41 -3.24 14.30
C PHE A 33 -2.65 -2.41 13.95
N LEU A 34 -3.53 -2.96 13.11
CA LEU A 34 -4.80 -2.31 12.77
C LEU A 34 -5.68 -2.13 14.00
N ALA A 35 -5.78 -3.14 14.86
CA ALA A 35 -6.55 -3.06 16.11
C ALA A 35 -6.06 -1.92 17.02
N ARG A 36 -4.74 -1.77 17.15
CA ARG A 36 -4.13 -0.68 17.93
C ARG A 36 -4.47 0.67 17.33
N LYS A 37 -4.37 0.83 16.00
CA LYS A 37 -4.71 2.08 15.31
C LYS A 37 -6.19 2.44 15.43
N LEU A 38 -7.09 1.45 15.37
CA LEU A 38 -8.52 1.68 15.58
C LEU A 38 -8.83 2.09 17.02
N ARG A 39 -8.12 1.51 18.00
CA ARG A 39 -8.24 1.95 19.39
C ARG A 39 -7.72 3.38 19.60
N GLU A 40 -6.58 3.72 18.99
CA GLU A 40 -6.04 5.09 18.99
C GLU A 40 -7.02 6.10 18.34
N ALA A 41 -7.81 5.66 17.37
CA ALA A 41 -8.87 6.46 16.73
C ALA A 41 -10.17 6.57 17.55
N GLY A 42 -10.24 5.96 18.74
CA GLY A 42 -11.39 6.08 19.64
C GLY A 42 -12.50 5.05 19.43
N PHE A 43 -12.29 4.02 18.62
CA PHE A 43 -13.28 2.95 18.47
C PHE A 43 -13.33 2.04 19.70
N ASP A 44 -14.54 1.63 20.06
CA ASP A 44 -14.75 0.65 21.13
C ASP A 44 -14.35 -0.78 20.69
N ARG A 45 -14.37 -1.71 21.64
CA ARG A 45 -13.94 -3.09 21.39
C ARG A 45 -14.79 -3.78 20.31
N TYR A 46 -16.11 -3.55 20.29
CA TYR A 46 -17.03 -4.20 19.36
C TYR A 46 -16.81 -3.71 17.93
N ASN A 47 -16.68 -2.39 17.74
CA ASN A 47 -16.39 -1.80 16.44
C ASN A 47 -15.02 -2.24 15.94
N ILE A 48 -14.00 -2.30 16.81
CA ILE A 48 -12.68 -2.82 16.42
C ILE A 48 -12.79 -4.23 15.85
N LEU A 49 -13.51 -5.14 16.51
CA LEU A 49 -13.69 -6.51 16.02
C LEU A 49 -14.39 -6.54 14.65
N HIS A 50 -15.37 -5.67 14.45
CA HIS A 50 -16.08 -5.54 13.18
C HIS A 50 -15.15 -5.05 12.06
N PHE A 51 -14.41 -3.96 12.28
CA PHE A 51 -13.44 -3.44 11.32
C PHE A 51 -12.34 -4.46 10.98
N LEU A 52 -11.85 -5.22 11.97
CA LEU A 52 -10.89 -6.29 11.72
C LEU A 52 -11.47 -7.41 10.85
N CYS A 53 -12.76 -7.73 11.00
CA CYS A 53 -13.45 -8.69 10.14
C CYS A 53 -13.53 -8.17 8.70
N VAL A 54 -14.01 -6.93 8.53
CA VAL A 54 -14.14 -6.29 7.20
C VAL A 54 -12.77 -6.22 6.50
N ALA A 55 -11.73 -5.73 7.19
CA ALA A 55 -10.38 -5.65 6.62
C ALA A 55 -9.82 -7.01 6.20
N ASN A 56 -10.14 -8.09 6.94
CA ASN A 56 -9.73 -9.44 6.57
C ASN A 56 -10.53 -9.99 5.38
N MET A 57 -11.82 -9.69 5.29
CA MET A 57 -12.69 -10.19 4.22
C MET A 57 -12.42 -9.48 2.90
N VAL A 58 -12.27 -8.16 2.95
CA VAL A 58 -12.14 -7.31 1.77
C VAL A 58 -10.72 -7.35 1.22
N SER A 59 -9.71 -7.10 2.05
CA SER A 59 -8.35 -6.82 1.58
C SER A 59 -7.27 -7.74 2.11
N LYS A 60 -7.61 -8.68 3.00
CA LYS A 60 -6.62 -9.50 3.73
C LYS A 60 -5.56 -8.60 4.39
N PHE A 61 -5.99 -7.47 4.95
CA PHE A 61 -5.14 -6.43 5.56
C PHE A 61 -4.13 -5.76 4.61
N ASN A 62 -4.40 -5.73 3.29
CA ASN A 62 -3.56 -5.07 2.30
C ASN A 62 -3.94 -3.59 2.16
N MET A 63 -3.07 -2.68 2.61
CA MET A 63 -3.32 -1.23 2.55
C MET A 63 -3.25 -0.64 1.14
N THR A 64 -2.69 -1.37 0.19
CA THR A 64 -2.52 -0.94 -1.21
C THR A 64 -3.35 -1.77 -2.17
N MET A 65 -4.36 -2.51 -1.67
CA MET A 65 -5.24 -3.29 -2.54
C MET A 65 -5.94 -2.37 -3.53
N GLN A 66 -5.96 -2.75 -4.81
CA GLN A 66 -6.77 -2.08 -5.82
C GLN A 66 -7.46 -3.13 -6.70
N VAL A 67 -8.78 -3.05 -6.79
CA VAL A 67 -9.59 -3.95 -7.62
C VAL A 67 -10.50 -3.12 -8.51
N LYS A 68 -10.48 -3.37 -9.81
CA LYS A 68 -11.42 -2.74 -10.77
C LYS A 68 -12.78 -3.42 -10.66
N ARG A 69 -13.84 -2.63 -10.71
CA ARG A 69 -15.24 -3.08 -10.78
C ARG A 69 -15.88 -2.66 -12.09
N GLU A 70 -17.07 -3.19 -12.35
CA GLU A 70 -17.89 -2.79 -13.48
C GLU A 70 -18.21 -1.29 -13.45
N GLY A 71 -18.46 -0.71 -14.63
CA GLY A 71 -18.75 0.72 -14.75
C GLY A 71 -17.56 1.64 -14.47
N GLY A 72 -16.32 1.12 -14.49
CA GLY A 72 -15.10 1.93 -14.31
C GLY A 72 -14.77 2.27 -12.85
N GLN A 73 -15.57 1.80 -11.89
CA GLN A 73 -15.32 2.02 -10.47
C GLN A 73 -14.10 1.23 -9.98
N ARG A 74 -13.52 1.69 -8.86
CA ARG A 74 -12.39 1.02 -8.20
C ARG A 74 -12.60 0.91 -6.71
N THR A 75 -12.17 -0.22 -6.20
CA THR A 75 -11.99 -0.55 -4.79
C THR A 75 -10.54 -0.28 -4.43
N VAL A 76 -10.26 0.50 -3.39
CA VAL A 76 -8.93 0.96 -2.97
C VAL A 76 -8.69 0.78 -1.46
N GLY A 77 -7.53 0.26 -1.10
CA GLY A 77 -7.03 0.22 0.27
C GLY A 77 -7.61 -0.88 1.15
N ILE A 78 -7.42 -0.71 2.47
CA ILE A 78 -7.65 -1.78 3.46
C ILE A 78 -9.14 -2.06 3.72
N PHE A 79 -10.02 -1.09 3.47
CA PHE A 79 -11.45 -1.17 3.72
C PHE A 79 -12.32 -1.15 2.46
N GLN A 80 -11.70 -1.31 1.29
CA GLN A 80 -12.31 -1.18 -0.04
C GLN A 80 -12.44 0.26 -0.54
#